data_AF-A0A178N1Z1-F1
#
_entry.id   AF-A0A178N1Z1-F1
#
_cell.length_a   1.000
_cell.length_b   1.000
_cell.length_c   1.000
_cell.angle_alpha   90.00
_cell.angle_beta   90.00
_cell.angle_gamma   90.00
#
_symmetry.space_group_name_H-M   'P 1'
#
loop_
_entity.id
_entity.type
_entity.pdbx_description
1 polymer ?
#
loop_
_entity_poly.entity_id
_entity_poly.type
_entity_poly.pdbx_seq_one_letter_code
_entity_poly.pdbx_strand_id
1 'polypeptide(L)'
;MTAAQPTHTVSPGAAQAIAYHNHHAEEAHRSALAALDRYNAAMLRLQKALATADVYGASQAEALADTAWSEMQSLLAEGYQHRNSAALAAGIAAGIITEKNGEPT
;
A
#
# COMPACT_ATOMS: atom_id res chain seq x y z
N MET A 1 -7.20 -45.78 1.61
CA MET A 1 -7.52 -44.87 0.50
C MET A 1 -7.44 -43.45 1.04
N THR A 2 -6.32 -42.77 0.82
CA THR A 2 -6.12 -41.41 1.32
C THR A 2 -6.65 -40.46 0.26
N ALA A 3 -7.78 -39.81 0.51
CA ALA A 3 -8.32 -38.79 -0.37
C ALA A 3 -7.28 -37.66 -0.51
N ALA A 4 -6.88 -37.37 -1.75
CA ALA A 4 -6.07 -36.21 -2.05
C ALA A 4 -6.84 -34.97 -1.61
N GLN A 5 -6.26 -34.17 -0.70
CA GLN A 5 -6.80 -32.85 -0.40
C GLN A 5 -6.78 -32.04 -1.69
N PRO A 6 -7.90 -31.41 -2.11
CA PRO A 6 -7.88 -30.50 -3.24
C PRO A 6 -6.97 -29.34 -2.89
N THR A 7 -5.80 -29.29 -3.52
CA THR A 7 -4.98 -28.09 -3.53
C THR A 7 -5.80 -27.05 -4.28
N HIS A 8 -6.36 -26.08 -3.55
CA HIS A 8 -7.01 -24.90 -4.12
C HIS A 8 -5.96 -24.09 -4.88
N THR A 9 -5.64 -24.53 -6.10
CA THR A 9 -4.70 -23.83 -6.95
C THR A 9 -5.44 -22.66 -7.56
N VAL A 10 -5.19 -21.48 -6.99
CA VAL A 10 -5.50 -20.17 -7.60
C VAL A 10 -5.14 -20.25 -9.08
N SER A 11 -6.03 -19.81 -9.99
CA SER A 11 -5.70 -19.85 -11.42
C SER A 11 -4.42 -19.03 -11.69
N PRO A 12 -3.57 -19.41 -12.66
CA PRO A 12 -2.32 -18.68 -12.91
C PRO A 12 -2.52 -17.18 -13.15
N GLY A 13 -3.60 -16.79 -13.84
CA GLY A 13 -3.95 -15.38 -14.05
C GLY A 13 -4.32 -14.65 -12.76
N ALA A 14 -5.06 -15.30 -11.85
CA ALA A 14 -5.38 -14.71 -10.55
C ALA A 14 -4.15 -14.64 -9.64
N ALA A 15 -3.26 -15.64 -9.66
CA ALA A 15 -1.99 -15.58 -8.94
C ALA A 15 -1.12 -14.41 -9.42
N GLN A 16 -1.05 -14.17 -10.74
CA GLN A 16 -0.35 -13.03 -11.32
C GLN A 16 -0.98 -11.69 -10.89
N ALA A 17 -2.30 -11.57 -10.92
CA ALA A 17 -2.99 -10.35 -10.49
C ALA A 17 -2.75 -10.04 -8.99
N ILE A 18 -2.84 -11.06 -8.12
CA ILE A 18 -2.57 -10.92 -6.69
C ILE A 18 -1.13 -10.46 -6.47
N ALA A 19 -0.15 -11.10 -7.14
CA ALA A 19 1.25 -10.74 -7.02
C ALA A 19 1.52 -9.30 -7.51
N TYR A 20 0.95 -8.91 -8.65
CA TYR A 20 1.05 -7.56 -9.20
C TYR A 20 0.55 -6.50 -8.21
N HIS A 21 -0.65 -6.69 -7.66
CA HIS A 21 -1.23 -5.74 -6.73
C HIS A 21 -0.47 -5.68 -5.39
N ASN A 22 -0.04 -6.82 -4.85
CA ASN A 22 0.78 -6.82 -3.63
C ASN A 22 2.12 -6.10 -3.83
N HIS A 23 2.78 -6.33 -4.97
CA HIS A 23 4.03 -5.65 -5.29
C HIS A 23 3.88 -4.12 -5.32
N HIS A 24 2.86 -3.60 -6.00
CA HIS A 24 2.59 -2.15 -6.04
C HIS A 24 2.20 -1.60 -4.67
N ALA A 25 1.46 -2.37 -3.85
CA ALA A 25 1.16 -1.96 -2.48
C ALA A 25 2.42 -1.83 -1.62
N GLU A 26 3.42 -2.70 -1.82
CA GLU A 26 4.70 -2.63 -1.12
C GLU A 26 5.56 -1.46 -1.62
N GLU A 27 5.55 -1.18 -2.92
CA GLU A 27 6.21 -0.01 -3.50
C GLU A 27 5.62 1.29 -2.97
N ALA A 28 4.30 1.44 -3.01
CA ALA A 28 3.61 2.59 -2.46
C ALA A 28 3.91 2.76 -0.96
N HIS A 29 3.93 1.66 -0.20
CA HIS A 29 4.30 1.69 1.22
C HIS A 29 5.75 2.14 1.46
N ARG A 30 6.73 1.62 0.69
CA ARG A 30 8.13 2.05 0.80
C ARG A 30 8.29 3.53 0.47
N SER A 31 7.63 4.00 -0.58
CA SER A 31 7.62 5.42 -0.94
C SER A 31 6.98 6.28 0.14
N ALA A 32 5.90 5.81 0.78
CA ALA A 32 5.28 6.51 1.90
C ALA A 32 6.23 6.66 3.09
N LEU A 33 7.03 5.63 3.41
CA LEU A 33 8.06 5.73 4.44
C LEU A 33 9.13 6.78 4.09
N ALA A 34 9.57 6.84 2.83
CA ALA A 34 10.50 7.86 2.37
C ALA A 34 9.89 9.29 2.41
N ALA A 35 8.58 9.42 2.20
CA ALA A 35 7.86 10.69 2.40
C ALA A 35 7.79 11.06 3.89
N LEU A 36 7.54 10.09 4.78
CA LEU A 36 7.57 10.30 6.23
C LEU A 36 8.94 10.75 6.73
N ASP A 37 10.04 10.21 6.19
CA ASP A 37 11.39 10.65 6.53
C ASP A 37 11.63 12.11 6.14
N ARG A 38 11.15 12.53 4.96
CA ARG A 38 11.20 13.94 4.52
C ARG A 38 10.35 14.84 5.40
N TYR A 39 9.16 14.39 5.81
CA TYR A 39 8.31 15.08 6.76
C TYR A 39 9.04 15.31 8.09
N ASN A 40 9.64 14.25 8.65
CA ASN A 40 10.40 14.34 9.90
C ASN A 40 11.59 15.31 9.78
N ALA A 41 12.30 15.28 8.66
CA ALA A 41 13.39 16.22 8.38
C ALA A 41 12.89 17.67 8.28
N ALA A 42 11.73 17.90 7.67
CA ALA A 42 11.10 19.22 7.59
C ALA A 42 10.67 19.72 8.99
N MET A 43 10.09 18.86 9.82
CA MET A 43 9.72 19.21 11.20
C MET A 43 10.93 19.58 12.06
N LEU A 44 12.06 18.88 11.89
CA LEU A 44 13.31 19.25 12.57
C LEU A 44 13.85 20.62 12.12
N ARG A 45 13.68 20.97 10.83
CA ARG A 45 14.04 22.30 10.32
C ARG A 45 13.11 23.37 10.89
N LEU A 46 11.81 23.09 10.96
CA LEU A 46 10.83 23.98 11.55
C LEU A 46 11.18 24.28 13.02
N GLN A 47 11.45 23.24 13.81
CA GLN A 47 11.84 23.39 15.21
C GLN A 47 13.08 24.28 15.37
N LYS A 48 14.10 24.11 14.51
CA LYS A 48 15.31 24.94 14.52
C LYS A 48 15.01 26.39 14.15
N ALA A 49 14.21 26.62 13.10
CA ALA A 49 13.85 27.95 12.66
C ALA A 49 13.03 28.71 13.72
N LEU A 50 12.10 28.02 14.40
CA LEU A 50 11.35 28.58 15.52
C LEU A 50 12.26 28.94 16.70
N ALA A 51 13.24 28.10 17.01
CA ALA A 51 14.20 28.36 18.08
C ALA A 51 15.08 29.60 17.81
N THR A 52 15.31 29.96 16.54
CA THR A 52 16.08 31.14 16.14
C THR A 52 15.21 32.33 15.72
N ALA A 53 13.89 32.25 15.91
CA ALA A 53 12.91 33.23 15.41
C ALA A 53 13.04 33.53 13.90
N ASP A 54 13.52 32.56 13.11
CA ASP A 54 13.61 32.65 11.65
C ASP A 54 12.25 32.33 11.03
N VAL A 55 11.43 33.37 10.86
CA VAL A 55 10.07 33.26 10.30
C VAL A 55 10.08 32.72 8.88
N TYR A 56 11.08 33.09 8.07
CA TYR A 56 11.16 32.65 6.68
C TYR A 56 11.57 31.17 6.60
N GLY A 57 12.55 30.75 7.41
CA GLY A 57 12.92 29.34 7.53
C GLY A 57 11.79 28.47 8.07
N ALA A 58 11.00 28.98 9.03
CA ALA A 58 9.83 28.28 9.56
C ALA A 58 8.77 28.05 8.48
N SER A 59 8.40 29.10 7.73
CA SER A 59 7.40 28.99 6.65
C SER A 59 7.83 28.01 5.55
N GLN A 60 9.11 28.01 5.17
CA GLN A 60 9.63 27.03 4.21
C GLN A 60 9.60 25.60 4.75
N ALA A 61 9.94 25.40 6.02
CA ALA A 61 9.91 24.09 6.65
C ALA A 61 8.49 23.54 6.77
N GLU A 62 7.51 24.39 7.10
CA GLU A 62 6.08 24.04 7.09
C GLU A 62 5.62 23.60 5.69
N ALA A 63 5.93 24.37 4.65
CA ALA A 63 5.54 24.02 3.28
C ALA A 63 6.14 22.66 2.83
N LEU A 64 7.38 22.37 3.23
CA LEU A 64 8.02 21.08 2.98
C LEU A 64 7.34 19.94 3.75
N ALA A 65 6.99 20.18 5.01
CA ALA A 65 6.27 19.22 5.83
C ALA A 65 4.90 18.91 5.24
N ASP A 66 4.11 19.92 4.88
CA ASP A 66 2.79 19.74 4.26
C ASP A 66 2.86 18.96 2.95
N THR A 67 3.85 19.26 2.11
CA THR A 67 4.06 18.54 0.85
C THR A 67 4.37 17.06 1.11
N ALA A 68 5.32 16.77 2.00
CA ALA A 68 5.71 15.41 2.34
C ALA A 68 4.57 14.63 3.01
N TRP A 69 3.78 15.29 3.85
CA TRP A 69 2.61 14.71 4.50
C TRP A 69 1.50 14.37 3.51
N SER A 70 1.18 15.28 2.59
CA SER A 70 0.22 15.05 1.52
C SER A 70 0.64 13.87 0.62
N GLU A 71 1.91 13.84 0.22
CA GLU A 71 2.47 12.76 -0.58
C GLU A 71 2.38 11.40 0.15
N MET A 72 2.76 11.36 1.43
CA MET A 72 2.65 10.16 2.25
C MET A 72 1.21 9.63 2.30
N GLN A 73 0.23 10.51 2.54
CA GLN A 73 -1.18 10.11 2.59
C GLN A 73 -1.67 9.56 1.25
N SER A 74 -1.29 10.20 0.15
CA SER A 74 -1.64 9.74 -1.20
C SER A 74 -1.09 8.34 -1.47
N LEU A 75 0.19 8.11 -1.14
CA LEU A 75 0.85 6.81 -1.33
C LEU A 75 0.25 5.71 -0.45
N LEU A 76 -0.13 6.04 0.79
CA LEU A 76 -0.84 5.08 1.65
C LEU A 76 -2.21 4.72 1.07
N ALA A 77 -2.97 5.71 0.58
CA ALA A 77 -4.27 5.47 -0.05
C ALA A 77 -4.14 4.55 -1.28
N GLU A 78 -3.15 4.80 -2.14
CA GLU A 78 -2.82 3.93 -3.28
C GLU A 78 -2.47 2.50 -2.81
N GLY A 79 -1.60 2.37 -1.81
CA GLY A 79 -1.23 1.06 -1.25
C GLY A 79 -2.43 0.28 -0.70
N TYR A 80 -3.38 0.96 -0.07
CA TYR A 80 -4.63 0.33 0.38
C TYR A 80 -5.51 -0.12 -0.79
N GLN A 81 -5.64 0.68 -1.84
CA GLN A 81 -6.38 0.29 -3.04
C GLN A 81 -5.81 -0.98 -3.67
N HIS A 82 -4.49 -1.06 -3.81
CA HIS A 82 -3.82 -2.25 -4.33
C HIS A 82 -4.05 -3.48 -3.44
N ARG A 83 -3.95 -3.35 -2.11
CA ARG A 83 -4.25 -4.47 -1.18
C ARG A 83 -5.70 -4.94 -1.30
N ASN A 84 -6.64 -4.03 -1.45
CA ASN A 84 -8.05 -4.36 -1.66
C ASN A 84 -8.26 -5.11 -2.99
N SER A 85 -7.62 -4.66 -4.07
CA SER A 85 -7.66 -5.37 -5.37
C SER A 85 -7.05 -6.76 -5.29
N ALA A 86 -5.94 -6.95 -4.57
CA ALA A 86 -5.36 -8.28 -4.34
C ALA A 86 -6.32 -9.20 -3.57
N ALA A 87 -6.99 -8.68 -2.54
CA ALA A 87 -7.97 -9.44 -1.77
C ALA A 87 -9.19 -9.85 -2.63
N LEU A 88 -9.69 -8.95 -3.49
CA LEU A 88 -10.77 -9.26 -4.43
C LEU A 88 -10.35 -10.33 -5.44
N ALA A 89 -9.14 -10.23 -6.01
CA ALA A 89 -8.61 -11.22 -6.94
C ALA A 89 -8.48 -12.61 -6.27
N ALA A 90 -8.03 -12.65 -5.00
CA ALA A 90 -7.98 -13.88 -4.21
C ALA A 90 -9.38 -14.47 -3.94
N GLY A 91 -10.34 -13.62 -3.58
CA GLY A 91 -11.73 -14.03 -3.34
C GLY A 91 -12.42 -14.61 -4.58
N ILE A 92 -12.27 -13.95 -5.74
CA ILE A 92 -12.81 -14.45 -7.02
C ILE A 92 -12.17 -15.79 -7.37
N ALA A 93 -10.85 -15.92 -7.22
CA ALA A 93 -10.16 -17.17 -7.51
C ALA A 93 -10.62 -18.32 -6.59
N ALA A 94 -10.87 -18.05 -5.32
CA ALA A 94 -11.44 -19.02 -4.38
C ALA A 94 -12.88 -19.42 -4.76
N GLY A 95 -13.71 -18.47 -5.20
CA GLY A 95 -15.08 -18.71 -5.66
C GLY A 95 -15.17 -19.61 -6.89
N ILE A 96 -14.35 -19.33 -7.92
CA ILE A 96 -14.29 -20.13 -9.17
C ILE A 96 -13.90 -21.59 -8.89
N ILE A 97 -13.02 -21.84 -7.91
CA ILE A 97 -12.61 -23.22 -7.54
C ILE A 97 -13.74 -23.98 -6.83
N THR A 98 -14.60 -23.25 -6.10
CA THR A 98 -15.73 -23.86 -5.37
C THR A 98 -16.82 -24.33 -6.32
N GLU A 99 -17.14 -23.55 -7.37
CA GLU A 99 -18.10 -23.95 -8.42
C GLU A 99 -17.57 -25.14 -9.26
N LYS A 100 -16.26 -25.22 -9.50
CA LYS A 100 -15.69 -26.27 -10.38
C LYS A 100 -15.57 -27.66 -9.72
N ASN A 101 -15.66 -27.75 -8.40
CA ASN A 101 -15.45 -29.00 -7.63
C ASN A 101 -16.72 -29.53 -6.93
N GLY A 102 -17.86 -28.87 -7.11
CA GLY A 102 -19.14 -29.33 -6.60
C GLY A 102 -20.26 -28.91 -7.54
N GLU A 103 -20.74 -29.83 -8.38
CA GLU A 103 -22.02 -29.68 -9.06
C GLU A 103 -23.04 -30.62 -8.41
N PRO A 104 -24.32 -30.20 -8.29
CA PRO A 104 -25.15 -29.86 -9.44
C PRO A 104 -26.03 -28.60 -9.31
N THR A 105 -26.23 -27.89 -10.43
CA THR A 105 -27.49 -27.87 -11.22
C THR A 105 -27.25 -27.27 -12.60
#